data_AF-A0A1S3ZWC6-F1
#
_entry.id   AF-A0A1S3ZWC6-F1
#
_cell.length_a   1.000
_cell.length_b   1.000
_cell.length_c   1.000
_cell.angle_alpha   90.00
_cell.angle_beta   90.00
_cell.angle_gamma   90.00
#
_symmetry.space_group_name_H-M   'P 1'
#
loop_
_entity.id
_entity.type
_entity.pdbx_description
1 polymer ?
#
loop_
_entity_poly.entity_id
_entity_poly.type
_entity_poly.pdbx_seq_one_letter_code
_entity_poly.pdbx_strand_id
1 'polypeptide(L)'
;MDMLEGFDYEWERGSCRYYVEKAVISSNPLTTSDYVLALIQGYPRCFAFWRPGQKSFTNVETPRRAYSDITWHGGQFYGVDFMGNIIIFDFRGSEEYPTVATVVKGIPPSLTRGTQLYMVHSLGELLVITRDGAFLDEDGSYGVKEFHVYKIDVDRKSYEEVADLGNRALFLGSSATLAVAQAYKIEGCKGNCIYFTDDCWQSYFNIERGGGKDMGIYNLLDGTIEPHYTGESYHKFSPPLWIFK
;
A
#
# COMPACT_ATOMS: atom_id res chain seq x y z
N MET A 1 -5.68 17.58 25.02
CA MET A 1 -4.97 17.00 23.88
C MET A 1 -5.56 17.68 22.67
N ASP A 2 -4.87 18.68 22.14
CA ASP A 2 -5.35 19.42 20.98
C ASP A 2 -5.35 18.44 19.80
N MET A 3 -6.49 18.30 19.13
CA MET A 3 -6.63 17.43 17.95
C MET A 3 -5.86 18.08 16.79
N LEU A 4 -5.11 17.30 16.03
CA LEU A 4 -4.42 17.81 14.83
C LEU A 4 -5.46 18.32 13.83
N GLU A 5 -5.32 19.57 13.39
CA GLU A 5 -6.23 20.19 12.43
C GLU A 5 -6.00 19.62 11.01
N GLY A 6 -7.03 19.66 10.15
CA GLY A 6 -6.96 19.10 8.79
C GLY A 6 -7.34 17.62 8.68
N PHE A 7 -7.74 17.00 9.80
CA PHE A 7 -8.36 15.66 9.87
C PHE A 7 -9.89 15.69 9.77
N ASP A 8 -10.55 16.82 10.04
CA ASP A 8 -12.01 16.92 10.06
C ASP A 8 -12.55 17.39 8.70
N TYR A 9 -12.91 16.44 7.85
CA TYR A 9 -13.96 16.69 6.86
C TYR A 9 -15.31 16.42 7.52
N GLU A 10 -15.89 17.44 8.14
CA GLU A 10 -17.21 17.38 8.81
C GLU A 10 -18.32 16.81 7.88
N TRP A 11 -18.18 16.96 6.55
CA TRP A 11 -19.12 16.39 5.56
C TRP A 11 -18.95 14.89 5.28
N GLU A 12 -17.82 14.28 5.69
CA GLU A 12 -17.56 12.83 5.57
C GLU A 12 -17.93 12.05 6.84
N ARG A 13 -18.33 12.74 7.92
CA ARG A 13 -18.78 12.09 9.17
C ARG A 13 -19.94 11.14 8.90
N GLY A 14 -19.68 9.84 9.02
CA GLY A 14 -20.65 8.77 8.79
C GLY A 14 -20.61 8.14 7.38
N SER A 15 -19.88 8.74 6.43
CA SER A 15 -19.72 8.20 5.06
C SER A 15 -18.41 7.43 4.86
N CYS A 16 -17.35 7.77 5.60
CA CYS A 16 -16.06 7.08 5.54
C CYS A 16 -15.85 6.22 6.80
N ARG A 17 -15.86 4.88 6.66
CA ARG A 17 -15.60 3.96 7.79
C ARG A 17 -14.10 3.84 8.13
N TYR A 18 -13.22 4.12 7.17
CA TYR A 18 -11.79 4.36 7.39
C TYR A 18 -11.46 5.74 6.86
N TYR A 19 -11.17 6.68 7.75
CA TYR A 19 -10.70 7.99 7.33
C TYR A 19 -9.24 7.92 6.86
N VAL A 20 -8.44 7.05 7.47
CA VAL A 20 -7.05 6.78 7.07
C VAL A 20 -6.97 5.36 6.52
N GLU A 21 -6.57 5.25 5.25
CA GLU A 21 -6.37 3.97 4.57
C GLU A 21 -4.95 3.45 4.80
N LYS A 22 -3.94 4.34 4.80
CA LYS A 22 -2.55 3.96 5.02
C LYS A 22 -1.72 5.09 5.62
N ALA A 23 -0.71 4.73 6.40
CA ALA A 23 0.26 5.63 6.99
C ALA A 23 1.69 5.13 6.75
N VAL A 24 2.58 6.02 6.33
CA VAL A 24 4.01 5.74 6.16
C VAL A 24 4.83 6.84 6.81
N ILE A 25 5.88 6.44 7.52
CA ILE A 25 6.83 7.35 8.15
C ILE A 25 8.16 7.33 7.40
N SER A 26 8.79 8.49 7.24
CA SER A 26 10.07 8.60 6.52
C SER A 26 11.25 8.02 7.30
N SER A 27 11.16 7.99 8.63
CA SER A 27 12.24 7.59 9.54
C SER A 27 11.66 7.02 10.83
N ASN A 28 12.44 6.23 11.56
CA ASN A 28 12.01 5.68 12.85
C ASN A 28 11.95 6.78 13.92
N PRO A 29 10.76 7.08 14.51
CA PRO A 29 10.58 8.14 15.49
C PRO A 29 11.32 7.89 16.81
N LEU A 30 11.79 6.66 17.06
CA LEU A 30 12.63 6.34 18.22
C LEU A 30 14.08 6.80 18.04
N THR A 31 14.50 7.06 16.80
CA THR A 31 15.89 7.41 16.45
C THR A 31 16.07 8.86 16.03
N THR A 32 14.99 9.51 15.61
CA THR A 32 15.01 10.92 15.16
C THR A 32 13.66 11.58 15.41
N SER A 33 13.69 12.87 15.75
CA SER A 33 12.51 13.74 15.78
C SER A 33 12.22 14.39 14.43
N ASP A 34 13.11 14.26 13.45
CA ASP A 34 12.90 14.74 12.09
C ASP A 34 12.42 13.58 11.22
N TYR A 35 11.10 13.41 11.19
CA TYR A 35 10.41 12.49 10.30
C TYR A 35 9.16 13.16 9.72
N VAL A 36 8.73 12.65 8.59
CA VAL A 36 7.47 13.01 7.95
C VAL A 36 6.54 11.81 8.04
N LEU A 37 5.32 12.04 8.50
CA LEU A 37 4.19 11.13 8.38
C LEU A 37 3.44 11.47 7.09
N ALA A 38 3.29 10.49 6.20
CA ALA A 38 2.43 10.58 5.04
C ALA A 38 1.20 9.68 5.22
N LEU A 39 0.03 10.19 4.87
CA LEU A 39 -1.24 9.47 4.94
C LEU A 39 -1.89 9.37 3.56
N ILE A 40 -2.55 8.25 3.31
CA ILE A 40 -3.64 8.15 2.34
C ILE A 40 -4.94 8.25 3.14
N GLN A 41 -5.73 9.31 2.90
CA GLN A 41 -6.90 9.60 3.72
C GLN A 41 -8.08 10.23 2.96
N GLY A 42 -9.25 10.16 3.58
CA GLY A 42 -10.51 10.78 3.13
C GLY A 42 -11.06 10.18 1.83
N TYR A 43 -12.11 10.80 1.28
CA TYR A 43 -12.64 10.50 -0.04
C TYR A 43 -12.28 11.64 -1.02
N PRO A 44 -11.64 11.36 -2.18
CA PRO A 44 -11.48 10.06 -2.82
C PRO A 44 -10.12 9.37 -2.54
N ARG A 45 -9.54 9.45 -1.34
CA ARG A 45 -8.17 9.02 -0.98
C ARG A 45 -7.09 9.96 -1.50
N CYS A 46 -6.80 11.00 -0.72
CA CYS A 46 -5.81 12.03 -0.98
C CYS A 46 -4.56 11.85 -0.11
N PHE A 47 -3.44 12.46 -0.52
CA PHE A 47 -2.22 12.52 0.29
C PHE A 47 -2.23 13.69 1.26
N ALA A 48 -1.77 13.42 2.48
CA ALA A 48 -1.52 14.43 3.49
C ALA A 48 -0.20 14.16 4.21
N PHE A 49 0.52 15.24 4.55
CA PHE A 49 1.80 15.16 5.24
C PHE A 49 1.77 15.88 6.58
N TRP A 50 2.52 15.34 7.53
CA TRP A 50 2.71 15.95 8.85
C TRP A 50 4.14 15.73 9.35
N ARG A 51 4.63 16.66 10.16
CA ARG A 51 5.95 16.67 10.78
C ARG A 51 5.77 16.94 12.27
N PRO A 52 6.62 16.36 13.13
CA PRO A 52 6.66 16.71 14.55
C PRO A 52 6.71 18.21 14.79
N GLY A 53 5.86 18.70 15.69
CA GLY A 53 5.73 20.12 16.04
C GLY A 53 4.73 20.91 15.18
N GLN A 54 4.25 20.36 14.06
CA GLN A 54 3.18 20.98 13.27
C GLN A 54 1.80 20.72 13.90
N LYS A 55 0.91 21.71 13.84
CA LYS A 55 -0.45 21.63 14.40
C LYS A 55 -1.48 21.04 13.44
N SER A 56 -1.16 20.99 12.14
CA SER A 56 -2.08 20.54 11.10
C SER A 56 -1.39 19.69 10.05
N PHE A 57 -2.18 18.89 9.34
CA PHE A 57 -1.75 18.19 8.13
C PHE A 57 -1.70 19.16 6.95
N THR A 58 -0.68 19.02 6.12
CA THR A 58 -0.58 19.72 4.84
C THR A 58 -1.14 18.81 3.76
N ASN A 59 -2.28 19.20 3.19
CA ASN A 59 -2.82 18.56 1.99
C ASN A 59 -2.05 19.08 0.77
N VAL A 60 -1.59 18.17 -0.08
CA VAL A 60 -0.94 18.55 -1.33
C VAL A 60 -1.95 18.50 -2.45
N GLU A 61 -1.96 19.54 -3.29
CA GLU A 61 -2.77 19.52 -4.50
C GLU A 61 -2.21 18.44 -5.42
N THR A 62 -3.03 17.45 -5.68
CA THR A 62 -2.69 16.34 -6.55
C THR A 62 -3.81 16.17 -7.58
N PRO A 63 -3.56 15.50 -8.72
CA PRO A 63 -4.63 15.17 -9.65
C PRO A 63 -5.78 14.52 -8.87
N ARG A 64 -7.03 14.91 -9.15
CA ARG A 64 -8.23 14.36 -8.48
C ARG A 64 -8.42 12.87 -8.80
N ARG A 65 -7.58 12.02 -8.23
CA ARG A 65 -7.52 10.58 -8.43
C ARG A 65 -7.33 9.92 -7.08
N ALA A 66 -7.92 8.75 -6.95
CA ALA A 66 -7.81 7.94 -5.75
C ALA A 66 -6.45 7.22 -5.72
N TYR A 67 -5.77 7.30 -4.58
CA TYR A 67 -4.51 6.58 -4.33
C TYR A 67 -4.76 5.18 -3.77
N SER A 68 -3.94 4.23 -4.19
CA SER A 68 -4.00 2.84 -3.75
C SER A 68 -2.93 2.53 -2.70
N ASP A 69 -1.70 3.02 -2.89
CA ASP A 69 -0.60 2.75 -1.95
C ASP A 69 0.47 3.86 -1.98
N ILE A 70 1.33 3.89 -0.94
CA ILE A 70 2.44 4.82 -0.74
C ILE A 70 3.63 4.12 -0.08
N THR A 71 4.83 4.52 -0.47
CA THR A 71 6.09 4.10 0.15
C THR A 71 7.07 5.26 0.27
N TRP A 72 8.08 5.11 1.13
CA TRP A 72 9.16 6.08 1.32
C TRP A 72 10.49 5.48 0.90
N HIS A 73 11.27 6.23 0.11
CA HIS A 73 12.65 5.89 -0.19
C HIS A 73 13.49 7.12 -0.53
N GLY A 74 14.73 7.17 -0.05
CA GLY A 74 15.74 8.10 -0.56
C GLY A 74 15.40 9.59 -0.44
N GLY A 75 14.59 10.00 0.54
CA GLY A 75 14.17 11.40 0.68
C GLY A 75 12.88 11.73 -0.08
N GLN A 76 12.15 10.75 -0.58
CA GLN A 76 10.96 10.96 -1.40
C GLN A 76 9.84 9.98 -1.00
N PHE A 77 8.60 10.46 -1.08
CA PHE A 77 7.43 9.57 -1.07
C PHE A 77 7.03 9.25 -2.51
N TYR A 78 6.71 7.97 -2.73
CA TYR A 78 6.17 7.46 -3.98
C TYR A 78 4.79 6.91 -3.70
N GLY A 79 3.79 7.38 -4.45
CA GLY A 79 2.43 6.88 -4.43
C GLY A 79 2.07 6.22 -5.76
N VAL A 80 1.08 5.33 -5.72
CA VAL A 80 0.44 4.78 -6.93
C VAL A 80 -1.06 5.08 -6.90
N ASP A 81 -1.59 5.59 -8.01
CA ASP A 81 -3.04 5.74 -8.21
C ASP A 81 -3.67 4.49 -8.83
N PHE A 82 -4.99 4.35 -8.76
CA PHE A 82 -5.71 3.20 -9.35
C PHE A 82 -5.53 3.04 -10.87
N MET A 83 -5.01 4.07 -11.55
CA MET A 83 -4.72 4.05 -12.98
C MET A 83 -3.27 3.64 -13.28
N GLY A 84 -2.50 3.26 -12.25
CA GLY A 84 -1.11 2.82 -12.36
C GLY A 84 -0.08 3.95 -12.50
N ASN A 85 -0.47 5.20 -12.30
CA ASN A 85 0.48 6.32 -12.34
C ASN A 85 1.27 6.41 -11.03
N ILE A 86 2.50 6.90 -11.14
CA ILE A 86 3.40 7.11 -10.01
C ILE A 86 3.39 8.59 -9.66
N ILE A 87 3.18 8.88 -8.38
CA ILE A 87 3.12 10.23 -7.83
C ILE A 87 4.30 10.39 -6.89
N ILE A 88 5.13 11.40 -7.11
CA ILE A 88 6.40 11.58 -6.42
C ILE A 88 6.38 12.91 -5.69
N PHE A 89 6.60 12.85 -4.38
CA PHE A 89 6.79 14.01 -3.51
C PHE A 89 8.25 14.03 -3.09
N ASP A 90 8.98 15.04 -3.59
CA ASP A 90 10.40 15.18 -3.32
C ASP A 90 10.63 16.06 -2.07
N PHE A 91 11.21 15.48 -1.03
CA PHE A 91 11.57 16.18 0.20
C PHE A 91 13.07 16.50 0.27
N ARG A 92 13.83 16.27 -0.80
CA ARG A 92 15.26 16.57 -0.84
C ARG A 92 15.46 18.07 -1.06
N GLY A 93 16.38 18.65 -0.29
CA GLY A 93 16.84 20.03 -0.51
C GLY A 93 15.89 21.13 -0.03
N SER A 94 14.80 20.80 0.69
CA SER A 94 13.93 21.78 1.35
C SER A 94 13.40 21.23 2.68
N GLU A 95 13.27 22.10 3.69
CA GLU A 95 12.57 21.77 4.94
C GLU A 95 11.04 21.92 4.78
N GLU A 96 10.60 22.68 3.78
CA GLU A 96 9.19 22.88 3.46
C GLU A 96 8.58 21.65 2.78
N TYR A 97 7.26 21.47 2.91
CA TYR A 97 6.56 20.42 2.19
C TYR A 97 6.59 20.67 0.68
N PRO A 98 6.71 19.61 -0.14
CA PRO A 98 6.47 19.74 -1.56
C PRO A 98 5.04 20.20 -1.80
N THR A 99 4.89 21.33 -2.49
CA THR A 99 3.57 21.89 -2.86
C THR A 99 3.03 21.30 -4.15
N VAL A 100 3.90 20.64 -4.94
CA VAL A 100 3.56 20.03 -6.22
C VAL A 100 4.13 18.61 -6.26
N ALA A 101 3.31 17.66 -6.71
CA ALA A 101 3.75 16.31 -6.98
C ALA A 101 4.21 16.15 -8.44
N THR A 102 5.26 15.37 -8.67
CA THR A 102 5.61 14.91 -10.01
C THR A 102 4.79 13.67 -10.35
N VAL A 103 4.15 13.66 -11.53
CA VAL A 103 3.34 12.52 -11.98
C VAL A 103 4.01 11.87 -13.18
N VAL A 104 4.27 10.56 -13.08
CA VAL A 104 4.87 9.74 -14.14
C VAL A 104 3.94 8.58 -14.46
N LYS A 105 3.88 8.19 -15.74
CA LYS A 105 3.17 6.98 -16.14
C LYS A 105 3.93 5.77 -15.61
N GLY A 106 3.27 4.95 -14.79
CA GLY A 106 3.79 3.65 -14.36
C GLY A 106 3.25 2.55 -15.26
N ILE A 107 2.52 1.59 -14.67
CA ILE A 107 1.88 0.50 -15.41
C ILE A 107 0.58 0.96 -16.09
N PRO A 108 0.22 0.43 -17.27
CA PRO A 108 -0.96 0.85 -18.01
C PRO A 108 -2.27 0.37 -17.36
N PRO A 109 -3.40 1.07 -17.59
CA PRO A 109 -4.70 0.69 -17.05
C PRO A 109 -5.19 -0.71 -17.44
N SER A 110 -4.66 -1.31 -18.51
CA SER A 110 -4.97 -2.69 -18.89
C SER A 110 -4.46 -3.71 -17.88
N LEU A 111 -3.42 -3.38 -17.12
CA LEU A 111 -2.84 -4.25 -16.08
C LEU A 111 -3.38 -3.94 -14.68
N THR A 112 -4.00 -2.77 -14.47
CA THR A 112 -4.53 -2.37 -13.16
C THR A 112 -6.04 -2.56 -13.02
N ARG A 113 -6.77 -2.72 -14.13
CA ARG A 113 -8.23 -2.81 -14.12
C ARG A 113 -8.71 -3.96 -13.24
N GLY A 114 -9.55 -3.65 -12.25
CA GLY A 114 -10.13 -4.64 -11.35
C GLY A 114 -9.13 -5.24 -10.34
N THR A 115 -7.97 -4.60 -10.17
CA THR A 115 -6.94 -5.05 -9.23
C THR A 115 -6.77 -4.06 -8.09
N GLN A 116 -6.36 -4.56 -6.92
CA GLN A 116 -5.78 -3.75 -5.86
C GLN A 116 -4.30 -3.54 -6.16
N LEU A 117 -3.81 -2.31 -5.99
CA LEU A 117 -2.40 -1.98 -6.22
C LEU A 117 -1.67 -1.80 -4.89
N TYR A 118 -0.43 -2.27 -4.85
CA TYR A 118 0.50 -2.05 -3.76
C TYR A 118 1.80 -1.48 -4.29
N MET A 119 2.57 -0.80 -3.43
CA MET A 119 3.86 -0.22 -3.79
C MET A 119 4.87 -0.42 -2.67
N VAL A 120 6.09 -0.82 -3.05
CA VAL A 120 7.19 -0.99 -2.10
C VAL A 120 8.53 -0.77 -2.77
N HIS A 121 9.49 -0.26 -2.00
CA HIS A 121 10.87 -0.19 -2.41
C HIS A 121 11.68 -1.38 -1.86
N SER A 122 12.48 -2.04 -2.70
CA SER A 122 13.31 -3.19 -2.31
C SER A 122 14.61 -3.27 -3.12
N LEU A 123 15.76 -3.30 -2.44
CA LEU A 123 17.09 -3.42 -3.07
C LEU A 123 17.36 -2.41 -4.20
N GLY A 124 16.91 -1.16 -4.06
CA GLY A 124 17.11 -0.13 -5.09
C GLY A 124 16.02 -0.10 -6.17
N GLU A 125 15.02 -0.97 -6.07
CA GLU A 125 13.95 -1.09 -7.04
C GLU A 125 12.62 -0.61 -6.45
N LEU A 126 11.90 0.23 -7.20
CA LEU A 126 10.52 0.58 -6.91
C LEU A 126 9.61 -0.46 -7.57
N LEU A 127 8.85 -1.19 -6.78
CA LEU A 127 7.94 -2.25 -7.23
C LEU A 127 6.48 -1.81 -7.06
N VAL A 128 5.67 -2.08 -8.07
CA VAL A 128 4.21 -2.01 -8.02
C VAL A 128 3.67 -3.43 -8.16
N ILE A 129 2.74 -3.81 -7.28
CA ILE A 129 2.16 -5.14 -7.27
C ILE A 129 0.66 -5.02 -7.56
N THR A 130 0.15 -5.82 -8.49
CA THR A 130 -1.29 -5.96 -8.75
C THR A 130 -1.80 -7.22 -8.06
N ARG A 131 -2.93 -7.13 -7.37
CA ARG A 131 -3.69 -8.25 -6.79
C ARG A 131 -5.05 -8.31 -7.44
N ASP A 132 -5.37 -9.42 -8.08
CA ASP A 132 -6.74 -9.66 -8.57
C ASP A 132 -7.66 -10.11 -7.43
N GLY A 133 -8.96 -10.28 -7.73
CA GLY A 133 -9.91 -10.84 -6.77
C GLY A 133 -10.15 -9.99 -5.51
N ALA A 134 -9.68 -8.74 -5.47
CA ALA A 134 -9.95 -7.80 -4.39
C ALA A 134 -11.40 -7.27 -4.39
N PHE A 135 -12.07 -7.38 -5.54
CA PHE A 135 -13.46 -6.99 -5.78
C PHE A 135 -14.34 -8.24 -5.95
N LEU A 136 -15.65 -8.10 -5.73
CA LEU A 136 -16.60 -9.19 -5.90
C LEU A 136 -16.70 -9.61 -7.38
N ASP A 137 -16.61 -10.91 -7.63
CA ASP A 137 -16.98 -11.56 -8.88
C ASP A 137 -18.51 -11.55 -9.06
N GLU A 138 -18.99 -11.90 -10.26
CA GLU A 138 -20.43 -11.91 -10.59
C GLU A 138 -21.26 -12.86 -9.69
N ASP A 139 -20.63 -13.90 -9.17
CA ASP A 139 -21.23 -14.86 -8.25
C ASP A 139 -21.21 -14.40 -6.78
N GLY A 140 -20.68 -13.20 -6.51
CA GLY A 140 -20.55 -12.64 -5.18
C GLY A 140 -19.39 -13.20 -4.36
N SER A 141 -18.50 -14.00 -4.97
CA SER A 141 -17.26 -14.41 -4.35
C SER A 141 -16.17 -13.35 -4.53
N TYR A 142 -15.09 -13.44 -3.74
CA TYR A 142 -13.85 -12.67 -3.94
C TYR A 142 -12.70 -13.54 -3.45
N GLY A 143 -11.47 -13.20 -3.81
CA GLY A 143 -10.31 -13.95 -3.42
C GLY A 143 -9.24 -13.90 -4.48
N VAL A 144 -7.99 -13.75 -4.07
CA VAL A 144 -6.89 -13.65 -5.00
C VAL A 144 -6.69 -14.97 -5.76
N LYS A 145 -6.39 -14.85 -7.04
CA LYS A 145 -5.99 -15.94 -7.93
C LYS A 145 -4.54 -15.70 -8.37
N GLU A 146 -4.18 -14.45 -8.67
CA GLU A 146 -2.87 -14.10 -9.20
C GLU A 146 -2.35 -12.75 -8.66
N PHE A 147 -1.03 -12.67 -8.56
CA PHE A 147 -0.31 -11.41 -8.36
C PHE A 147 0.67 -11.20 -9.52
N HIS A 148 0.83 -9.95 -9.94
CA HIS A 148 1.92 -9.55 -10.83
C HIS A 148 2.75 -8.48 -10.15
N VAL A 149 4.07 -8.56 -10.34
CA VAL A 149 5.03 -7.59 -9.81
C VAL A 149 5.67 -6.86 -10.96
N TYR A 150 5.69 -5.54 -10.89
CA TYR A 150 6.28 -4.67 -11.90
C TYR A 150 7.33 -3.79 -11.25
N LYS A 151 8.53 -3.79 -11.81
CA LYS A 151 9.54 -2.79 -11.47
C LYS A 151 9.33 -1.55 -12.31
N ILE A 152 9.37 -0.39 -11.65
CA ILE A 152 9.15 0.91 -12.28
C ILE A 152 10.47 1.64 -12.42
N ASP A 153 10.78 2.08 -13.64
CA ASP A 153 11.84 3.04 -13.92
C ASP A 153 11.20 4.42 -14.17
N VAL A 154 11.27 5.26 -13.13
CA VAL A 154 10.68 6.60 -13.14
C VAL A 154 11.35 7.51 -14.18
N ASP A 155 12.66 7.42 -14.33
CA ASP A 155 13.45 8.29 -15.21
C ASP A 155 13.18 7.96 -16.68
N ARG A 156 13.13 6.66 -17.00
CA ARG A 156 12.83 6.17 -18.35
C ARG A 156 11.33 6.11 -18.65
N LYS A 157 10.47 6.32 -17.65
CA LYS A 157 9.00 6.21 -17.76
C LYS A 157 8.57 4.86 -18.34
N SER A 158 9.18 3.80 -17.83
CA SER A 158 8.99 2.43 -18.28
C SER A 158 8.76 1.49 -17.09
N TYR A 159 8.26 0.31 -17.38
CA TYR A 159 8.09 -0.75 -16.40
C TYR A 159 8.53 -2.09 -17.01
N GLU A 160 8.96 -3.01 -16.15
CA GLU A 160 9.24 -4.40 -16.49
C GLU A 160 8.54 -5.33 -15.51
N GLU A 161 7.91 -6.40 -16.02
CA GLU A 161 7.34 -7.44 -15.16
C GLU A 161 8.47 -8.26 -14.54
N VAL A 162 8.36 -8.52 -13.25
CA VAL A 162 9.32 -9.27 -12.44
C VAL A 162 8.75 -10.65 -12.20
N ALA A 163 9.33 -11.65 -12.85
CA ALA A 163 8.97 -13.06 -12.64
C ALA A 163 9.72 -13.72 -11.48
N ASP A 164 10.82 -13.12 -11.02
CA ASP A 164 11.65 -13.65 -9.94
C ASP A 164 12.14 -12.52 -9.03
N LEU A 165 11.68 -12.55 -7.79
CA LEU A 165 12.10 -11.67 -6.70
C LEU A 165 13.41 -12.13 -6.05
N GLY A 166 13.93 -13.30 -6.44
CA GLY A 166 15.07 -13.97 -5.87
C GLY A 166 14.80 -14.31 -4.41
N ASN A 167 15.73 -13.92 -3.53
CA ASN A 167 15.57 -14.15 -2.10
C ASN A 167 14.73 -13.07 -1.38
N ARG A 168 14.01 -12.22 -2.13
CA ARG A 168 13.09 -11.25 -1.53
C ARG A 168 11.74 -11.91 -1.26
N ALA A 169 11.09 -11.45 -0.20
CA ALA A 169 9.68 -11.74 0.08
C ALA A 169 8.92 -10.43 0.25
N LEU A 170 7.70 -10.36 -0.28
CA LEU A 170 6.83 -9.20 -0.13
C LEU A 170 5.73 -9.50 0.88
N PHE A 171 5.36 -8.54 1.71
CA PHE A 171 4.27 -8.63 2.68
C PHE A 171 3.25 -7.54 2.34
N LEU A 172 2.03 -7.96 2.00
CA LEU A 172 0.94 -7.10 1.54
C LEU A 172 -0.24 -7.17 2.50
N GLY A 173 -0.84 -6.03 2.81
CA GLY A 173 -2.07 -5.96 3.59
C GLY A 173 -2.50 -4.52 3.82
N SER A 174 -3.62 -4.36 4.53
CA SER A 174 -4.25 -3.06 4.76
C SER A 174 -3.33 -2.07 5.48
N SER A 175 -2.58 -2.51 6.49
CA SER A 175 -1.72 -1.64 7.29
C SER A 175 -0.33 -1.41 6.69
N ALA A 176 0.15 -2.31 5.82
CA ALA A 176 1.55 -2.32 5.43
C ALA A 176 1.79 -3.01 4.08
N THR A 177 2.69 -2.41 3.31
CA THR A 177 3.35 -3.06 2.17
C THR A 177 4.84 -3.00 2.43
N LEU A 178 5.48 -4.14 2.67
CA LEU A 178 6.90 -4.20 2.99
C LEU A 178 7.62 -5.29 2.20
N ALA A 179 8.93 -5.13 2.07
CA ALA A 179 9.80 -6.09 1.41
C ALA A 179 10.90 -6.55 2.36
N VAL A 180 11.06 -7.85 2.49
CA VAL A 180 12.20 -8.48 3.16
C VAL A 180 13.24 -8.80 2.09
N ALA A 181 14.41 -8.17 2.17
CA ALA A 181 15.49 -8.39 1.21
C ALA A 181 16.19 -9.75 1.37
N GLN A 182 16.17 -10.31 2.58
CA GLN A 182 16.92 -11.52 2.95
C GLN A 182 15.99 -12.57 3.57
N ALA A 183 15.06 -13.12 2.78
CA ALA A 183 14.06 -14.08 3.27
C ALA A 183 14.71 -15.29 3.98
N TYR A 184 15.81 -15.85 3.45
CA TYR A 184 16.53 -16.96 4.08
C TYR A 184 16.98 -16.70 5.54
N LYS A 185 17.03 -15.44 6.01
CA LYS A 185 17.39 -15.11 7.40
C LYS A 185 16.21 -15.14 8.36
N ILE A 186 14.99 -15.22 7.85
CA ILE A 186 13.77 -15.22 8.66
C ILE A 186 13.17 -16.63 8.60
N GLU A 187 13.06 -17.26 9.77
CA GLU A 187 12.46 -18.58 9.88
C GLU A 187 11.02 -18.58 9.34
N GLY A 188 10.69 -19.53 8.46
CA GLY A 188 9.39 -19.62 7.80
C GLY A 188 9.18 -18.64 6.63
N CYS A 189 10.14 -17.75 6.34
CA CYS A 189 10.07 -16.85 5.19
C CYS A 189 10.76 -17.48 3.97
N LYS A 190 10.02 -17.61 2.88
CA LYS A 190 10.49 -18.14 1.60
C LYS A 190 10.78 -16.95 0.67
N GLY A 191 11.91 -17.02 -0.03
CA GLY A 191 12.18 -16.11 -1.15
C GLY A 191 11.22 -16.37 -2.30
N ASN A 192 11.08 -15.39 -3.19
CA ASN A 192 10.18 -15.42 -4.34
C ASN A 192 8.70 -15.62 -3.99
N CYS A 193 8.30 -15.17 -2.80
CA CYS A 193 6.94 -15.28 -2.30
C CYS A 193 6.33 -13.92 -1.93
N ILE A 194 5.01 -13.85 -2.06
CA ILE A 194 4.17 -12.75 -1.60
C ILE A 194 3.28 -13.28 -0.48
N TYR A 195 3.46 -12.75 0.73
CA TYR A 195 2.65 -13.01 1.89
C TYR A 195 1.56 -11.95 1.95
N PHE A 196 0.29 -12.35 1.95
CA PHE A 196 -0.82 -11.41 1.93
C PHE A 196 -1.84 -11.70 3.05
N THR A 197 -2.44 -10.63 3.57
CA THR A 197 -3.64 -10.71 4.41
C THR A 197 -4.87 -10.25 3.64
N ASP A 198 -6.04 -10.43 4.24
CA ASP A 198 -7.31 -10.10 3.62
C ASP A 198 -7.61 -8.63 3.86
N ASP A 199 -7.28 -7.80 2.87
CA ASP A 199 -7.53 -6.36 2.84
C ASP A 199 -8.54 -5.97 1.75
N CYS A 200 -9.29 -6.95 1.25
CA CYS A 200 -10.36 -6.83 0.26
C CYS A 200 -11.63 -6.22 0.87
N TRP A 201 -11.48 -5.13 1.65
CA TRP A 201 -12.53 -4.53 2.48
C TRP A 201 -13.82 -4.29 1.69
N GLN A 202 -13.70 -3.73 0.49
CA GLN A 202 -14.87 -3.41 -0.34
C GLN A 202 -15.72 -4.65 -0.66
N SER A 203 -15.10 -5.82 -0.71
CA SER A 203 -15.77 -7.10 -0.96
C SER A 203 -16.35 -7.72 0.30
N TYR A 204 -15.57 -7.78 1.38
CA TYR A 204 -16.02 -8.46 2.60
C TYR A 204 -16.88 -7.61 3.51
N PHE A 205 -17.00 -6.31 3.23
CA PHE A 205 -17.72 -5.35 4.06
C PHE A 205 -19.17 -5.78 4.38
N ASN A 206 -19.88 -6.27 3.36
CA ASN A 206 -21.27 -6.71 3.47
C ASN A 206 -21.41 -8.20 3.81
N ILE A 207 -20.31 -8.91 3.97
CA ILE A 207 -20.31 -10.33 4.32
C ILE A 207 -20.45 -10.47 5.83
N GLU A 208 -21.31 -11.38 6.26
CA GLU A 208 -21.65 -11.55 7.68
C GLU A 208 -20.42 -11.84 8.55
N ARG A 209 -19.51 -12.69 8.07
CA ARG A 209 -18.26 -13.03 8.76
C ARG A 209 -17.21 -11.92 8.66
N GLY A 210 -17.32 -11.00 7.71
CA GLY A 210 -16.29 -10.01 7.41
C GLY A 210 -15.11 -10.60 6.64
N GLY A 211 -13.96 -9.93 6.74
CA GLY A 211 -12.71 -10.35 6.09
C GLY A 211 -11.97 -11.40 6.90
N GLY A 212 -10.87 -11.91 6.34
CA GLY A 212 -9.99 -12.89 6.96
C GLY A 212 -9.99 -14.27 6.29
N LYS A 213 -10.65 -14.44 5.13
CA LYS A 213 -10.53 -15.68 4.33
C LYS A 213 -9.43 -15.60 3.29
N ASP A 214 -9.19 -14.42 2.74
CA ASP A 214 -8.31 -14.25 1.57
C ASP A 214 -6.89 -13.91 2.01
N MET A 215 -6.21 -14.92 2.55
CA MET A 215 -4.86 -14.81 3.12
C MET A 215 -4.02 -16.01 2.73
N GLY A 216 -2.74 -15.78 2.45
CA GLY A 216 -1.85 -16.87 2.08
C GLY A 216 -0.47 -16.41 1.67
N ILE A 217 0.27 -17.37 1.15
CA ILE A 217 1.60 -17.22 0.56
C ILE A 217 1.43 -17.57 -0.91
N TYR A 218 1.64 -16.59 -1.78
CA TYR A 218 1.69 -16.76 -3.22
C TYR A 218 3.14 -16.96 -3.65
N ASN A 219 3.45 -18.07 -4.33
CA ASN A 219 4.75 -18.31 -4.92
C ASN A 219 4.79 -17.74 -6.34
N LEU A 220 5.69 -16.79 -6.58
CA LEU A 220 5.75 -16.08 -7.87
C LEU A 220 6.28 -16.97 -9.02
N LEU A 221 6.95 -18.09 -8.71
CA LEU A 221 7.49 -19.00 -9.72
C LEU A 221 6.40 -19.84 -10.41
N ASP A 222 5.46 -20.36 -9.64
CA ASP A 222 4.46 -21.34 -10.10
C ASP A 222 3.01 -20.90 -9.87
N GLY A 223 2.80 -19.73 -9.26
CA GLY A 223 1.49 -19.15 -8.98
C GLY A 223 0.71 -19.87 -7.87
N THR A 224 1.33 -20.79 -7.14
CA THR A 224 0.63 -21.54 -6.08
C THR A 224 0.33 -20.64 -4.89
N ILE A 225 -0.87 -20.82 -4.31
CA ILE A 225 -1.29 -20.17 -3.07
C ILE A 225 -1.42 -21.23 -1.98
N GLU A 226 -0.65 -21.06 -0.90
CA GLU A 226 -0.75 -21.89 0.31
C GLU A 226 -1.20 -21.05 1.51
N PRO A 227 -2.00 -21.61 2.45
CA PRO A 227 -2.37 -20.89 3.66
C PRO A 227 -1.15 -20.73 4.59
N HIS A 228 -0.88 -19.51 5.07
CA HIS A 228 0.07 -19.29 6.19
C HIS A 228 -0.60 -19.40 7.57
N TYR A 229 -1.93 -19.46 7.60
CA TYR A 229 -2.73 -19.62 8.80
C TYR A 229 -3.89 -20.57 8.52
N THR A 230 -3.97 -21.68 9.27
CA THR A 230 -4.99 -22.73 9.07
C THR A 230 -6.20 -22.57 9.99
N GLY A 231 -6.21 -21.56 10.86
CA GLY A 231 -7.35 -21.25 11.73
C GLY A 231 -8.36 -20.31 11.07
N GLU A 232 -9.37 -19.90 11.84
CA GLU A 232 -10.34 -18.88 11.43
C GLU A 232 -10.05 -17.56 12.16
N SER A 233 -9.93 -16.46 11.41
CA SER A 233 -9.69 -15.13 11.99
C SER A 233 -10.57 -14.07 11.28
N TYR A 234 -11.87 -14.30 11.37
CA TYR A 234 -12.85 -13.47 10.68
C TYR A 234 -13.19 -12.21 11.46
N HIS A 235 -13.12 -11.05 10.81
CA HIS A 235 -13.59 -9.81 11.42
C HIS A 235 -14.05 -8.79 10.38
N LYS A 236 -15.14 -8.08 10.68
CA LYS A 236 -15.67 -7.04 9.78
C LYS A 236 -14.75 -5.84 9.64
N PHE A 237 -14.05 -5.45 10.71
CA PHE A 237 -13.31 -4.19 10.76
C PHE A 237 -11.79 -4.33 10.83
N SER A 238 -11.31 -5.50 11.23
CA SER A 238 -9.90 -5.72 11.56
C SER A 238 -9.54 -7.18 11.30
N PRO A 239 -9.59 -7.63 10.03
CA PRO A 239 -8.99 -8.90 9.66
C PRO A 239 -7.49 -8.87 10.02
N PRO A 240 -6.81 -10.03 9.96
CA PRO A 240 -5.40 -10.14 10.33
C PRO A 240 -4.51 -9.10 9.64
N LEU A 241 -3.56 -8.57 10.39
CA LEU A 241 -2.61 -7.55 9.95
C LEU A 241 -1.17 -8.00 10.23
N TRP A 242 -0.24 -7.43 9.48
CA TRP A 242 1.18 -7.69 9.70
C TRP A 242 1.72 -6.86 10.87
N ILE A 243 2.48 -7.52 11.75
CA ILE A 243 3.25 -6.88 12.81
C ILE A 243 4.72 -7.12 12.52
N PHE A 244 5.45 -6.04 12.26
CA PHE A 244 6.90 -6.07 12.05
C PHE A 244 7.59 -5.68 13.36
N LYS A 245 8.64 -6.42 13.72
CA LYS A 245 9.44 -6.19 14.92
C LYS A 245 10.84 -5.75 14.54
#